data_AF-A0A7W9WYU6-F1
#
_entry.id   AF-A0A7W9WYU6-F1
#
_cell.length_a   1.000
_cell.length_b   1.000
_cell.length_c   1.000
_cell.angle_alpha   90.00
_cell.angle_beta   90.00
_cell.angle_gamma   90.00
#
_symmetry.space_group_name_H-M   'P 1'
#
loop_
_entity.id
_entity.type
_entity.pdbx_description
1 polymer ?
#
loop_
_entity_poly.entity_id
_entity_poly.type
_entity_poly.pdbx_seq_one_letter_code
_entity_poly.pdbx_strand_id
1 'polypeptide(L)'
;MQKYTAAIVGGLIAGVVTTAVMVAGRKSGVLTKTLDRDAVDWIDDVTGSRAVIGDAGTSAVEFVNHLGASAAFAAAVPKLRELAPSLSPAAIGTLYGTALYAVNIGAIAPVLGITEGEVAAGPRKAGERWAIHVLQAVVTAVLADRLTGPSRRG
;
A
#
# COMPACT_ATOMS: atom_id res chain seq x y z
N MET A 1 -8.55 15.80 14.76
CA MET A 1 -7.34 16.16 13.96
C MET A 1 -7.77 16.77 12.63
N GLN A 2 -6.95 17.59 11.97
CA GLN A 2 -7.26 18.12 10.63
C GLN A 2 -7.31 16.96 9.59
N LYS A 3 -8.22 17.04 8.61
CA LYS A 3 -8.56 15.91 7.73
C LYS A 3 -7.39 15.33 6.92
N TYR A 4 -6.49 16.16 6.40
CA TYR A 4 -5.31 15.70 5.67
C TYR A 4 -4.23 15.15 6.59
N THR A 5 -4.01 15.75 7.77
CA THR A 5 -3.11 15.19 8.78
C THR A 5 -3.59 13.83 9.27
N ALA A 6 -4.89 13.69 9.54
CA ALA A 6 -5.50 12.42 9.93
C ALA A 6 -5.35 11.36 8.85
N ALA A 7 -5.53 11.74 7.59
CA ALA A 7 -5.31 10.85 6.46
C ALA A 7 -3.85 10.42 6.34
N ILE A 8 -2.89 11.35 6.38
CA ILE A 8 -1.45 11.05 6.32
C ILE A 8 -1.03 10.13 7.46
N VAL A 9 -1.43 10.44 8.71
CA VAL A 9 -1.14 9.59 9.88
C VAL A 9 -1.78 8.20 9.71
N GLY A 10 -3.04 8.15 9.26
CA GLY A 10 -3.72 6.89 8.93
C GLY A 10 -2.98 6.08 7.87
N GLY A 11 -2.44 6.76 6.84
CA GLY A 11 -1.63 6.16 5.78
C GLY A 11 -0.31 5.61 6.29
N LEU A 12 0.40 6.33 7.16
CA LEU A 12 1.63 5.86 7.78
C LEU A 12 1.38 4.60 8.62
N ILE A 13 0.34 4.60 9.45
CA ILE A 13 -0.05 3.43 10.25
C ILE A 13 -0.44 2.26 9.34
N ALA A 14 -1.21 2.52 8.29
CA ALA A 14 -1.57 1.50 7.31
C ALA A 14 -0.33 0.91 6.63
N GLY A 15 0.66 1.73 6.26
CA GLY A 15 1.92 1.27 5.69
C GLY A 15 2.66 0.30 6.61
N VAL A 16 2.71 0.60 7.92
CA VAL A 16 3.28 -0.31 8.93
C VAL A 16 2.48 -1.61 9.04
N VAL A 17 1.15 -1.53 9.15
CA VAL A 17 0.26 -2.70 9.25
C VAL A 17 0.40 -3.61 8.03
N THR A 18 0.34 -3.04 6.84
CA THR A 18 0.46 -3.79 5.58
C THR A 18 1.83 -4.45 5.48
N THR A 19 2.90 -3.76 5.86
CA THR A 19 4.26 -4.35 5.92
C THR A 19 4.29 -5.55 6.84
N ALA A 20 3.72 -5.44 8.05
CA ALA A 20 3.66 -6.55 9.00
C ALA A 20 2.85 -7.73 8.45
N VAL A 21 1.72 -7.48 7.78
CA VAL A 21 0.90 -8.51 7.12
C VAL A 21 1.66 -9.21 6.01
N MET A 22 2.38 -8.47 5.16
CA MET A 22 3.22 -9.06 4.12
C MET A 22 4.33 -9.94 4.70
N VAL A 23 5.03 -9.46 5.73
CA VAL A 23 6.10 -10.22 6.41
C VAL A 23 5.54 -11.51 7.03
N ALA A 24 4.44 -11.42 7.77
CA ALA A 24 3.82 -12.57 8.44
C ALA A 24 3.26 -13.57 7.43
N GLY A 25 2.54 -13.09 6.41
CA GLY A 25 1.94 -13.92 5.37
C GLY A 25 2.99 -14.70 4.57
N ARG A 26 4.15 -14.11 4.31
CA ARG A 26 5.29 -14.83 3.69
C ARG A 26 5.86 -15.89 4.62
N LYS A 27 6.12 -15.54 5.89
CA LYS A 27 6.70 -16.47 6.87
C LYS A 27 5.81 -17.69 7.13
N SER A 28 4.49 -17.53 7.02
CA SER A 28 3.53 -18.63 7.16
C SER A 28 3.24 -19.39 5.85
N GLY A 29 3.77 -18.94 4.71
CA GLY A 29 3.49 -19.53 3.40
C GLY A 29 2.11 -19.19 2.80
N VAL A 30 1.35 -18.31 3.47
CA VAL A 30 0.05 -17.82 2.98
C VAL A 30 0.22 -16.94 1.76
N LEU A 31 1.23 -16.04 1.77
CA LEU A 31 1.58 -15.18 0.65
C LEU A 31 2.83 -15.71 -0.06
N THR A 32 2.84 -15.57 -1.38
CA THR A 32 4.02 -15.81 -2.22
C THR A 32 5.00 -14.63 -2.14
N LYS A 33 6.00 -14.57 -3.04
CA LYS A 33 6.87 -13.40 -3.16
C LYS A 33 6.01 -12.18 -3.50
N THR A 34 6.07 -11.19 -2.61
CA THR A 34 5.28 -9.97 -2.67
C THR A 34 5.95 -8.93 -3.57
N LEU A 35 5.13 -8.00 -4.05
CA LEU A 35 5.53 -6.92 -4.96
C LEU A 35 6.64 -6.04 -4.39
N ASP A 36 6.64 -5.80 -3.08
CA ASP A 36 7.67 -5.04 -2.37
C ASP A 36 9.08 -5.58 -2.74
N ARG A 37 9.28 -6.91 -2.71
CA ARG A 37 10.54 -7.55 -3.10
C ARG A 37 10.82 -7.48 -4.60
N ASP A 38 9.80 -7.59 -5.45
CA ASP A 38 9.97 -7.41 -6.90
C ASP A 38 10.46 -5.97 -7.20
N ALA A 39 9.94 -4.97 -6.47
CA ALA A 39 10.40 -3.59 -6.56
C ALA A 39 11.81 -3.40 -5.99
N VAL A 40 12.18 -4.10 -4.90
CA VAL A 40 13.56 -4.10 -4.36
C VAL A 40 14.54 -4.66 -5.36
N ASP A 41 14.24 -5.82 -5.92
CA ASP A 41 15.14 -6.47 -6.87
C ASP A 41 15.30 -5.57 -8.11
N TRP A 42 14.21 -4.96 -8.59
CA TRP A 42 14.29 -3.97 -9.67
C TRP A 42 15.13 -2.73 -9.30
N ILE A 43 14.95 -2.15 -8.10
CA ILE A 43 15.78 -1.00 -7.65
C ILE A 43 17.25 -1.42 -7.61
N ASP A 44 17.53 -2.60 -7.08
CA ASP A 44 18.88 -3.13 -7.00
C ASP A 44 19.50 -3.34 -8.37
N ASP A 45 18.75 -3.93 -9.30
CA ASP A 45 19.18 -4.15 -10.69
C ASP A 45 19.51 -2.84 -11.41
N VAL A 46 18.75 -1.77 -11.15
CA VAL A 46 18.93 -0.47 -11.79
C VAL A 46 20.02 0.39 -11.11
N THR A 47 20.20 0.25 -9.79
CA THR A 47 21.03 1.18 -9.01
C THR A 47 22.28 0.55 -8.37
N GLY A 48 22.37 -0.79 -8.35
CA GLY A 48 23.41 -1.52 -7.62
C GLY A 48 23.35 -1.34 -6.11
N SER A 49 22.18 -0.99 -5.55
CA SER A 49 22.01 -0.58 -4.16
C SER A 49 22.63 -1.56 -3.15
N ARG A 50 22.47 -2.87 -3.34
CA ARG A 50 22.89 -3.92 -2.41
C ARG A 50 24.42 -3.97 -2.28
N ALA A 51 25.15 -3.65 -3.34
CA ALA A 51 26.60 -3.56 -3.30
C ALA A 51 27.10 -2.38 -2.44
N VAL A 52 26.26 -1.36 -2.24
CA VAL A 52 26.62 -0.12 -1.52
C VAL A 52 26.09 -0.11 -0.09
N ILE A 53 24.83 -0.50 0.12
CA ILE A 53 24.13 -0.39 1.42
C ILE A 53 23.70 -1.75 2.01
N GLY A 54 23.93 -2.85 1.30
CA GLY A 54 23.59 -4.20 1.73
C GLY A 54 22.08 -4.48 1.82
N ASP A 55 21.71 -5.75 2.02
CA ASP A 55 20.30 -6.21 2.07
C ASP A 55 19.43 -5.47 3.08
N ALA A 56 20.00 -5.19 4.27
CA ALA A 56 19.31 -4.46 5.32
C ALA A 56 19.05 -3.00 4.94
N GLY A 57 20.03 -2.35 4.29
CA GLY A 57 19.89 -0.99 3.79
C GLY A 57 18.86 -0.90 2.68
N THR A 58 18.90 -1.81 1.71
CA THR A 58 17.94 -1.84 0.60
C THR A 58 16.51 -2.08 1.10
N SER A 59 16.32 -2.99 2.06
CA SER A 59 15.01 -3.23 2.69
C SER A 59 14.50 -2.01 3.48
N ALA A 60 15.40 -1.24 4.10
CA ALA A 60 15.03 -0.01 4.80
C ALA A 60 14.57 1.09 3.82
N VAL A 61 15.25 1.25 2.69
CA VAL A 61 14.86 2.21 1.63
C VAL A 61 13.49 1.86 1.06
N GLU A 62 13.25 0.59 0.78
CA GLU A 62 11.96 0.09 0.32
C GLU A 62 10.84 0.37 1.34
N PHE A 63 11.08 0.08 2.62
CA PHE A 63 10.12 0.37 3.68
C PHE A 63 9.79 1.85 3.74
N VAL A 64 10.80 2.72 3.68
CA VAL A 64 10.59 4.18 3.65
C VAL A 64 9.81 4.61 2.41
N ASN A 65 10.14 4.06 1.24
CA ASN A 65 9.39 4.32 0.01
C ASN A 65 7.92 3.89 0.14
N HIS A 66 7.67 2.71 0.72
CA HIS A 66 6.33 2.19 0.96
C HIS A 66 5.55 3.07 1.95
N LEU A 67 6.20 3.56 3.02
CA LEU A 67 5.60 4.51 3.97
C LEU A 67 5.29 5.85 3.31
N GLY A 68 6.22 6.38 2.51
CA GLY A 68 6.04 7.62 1.75
C GLY A 68 4.88 7.52 0.76
N ALA A 69 4.84 6.44 -0.02
CA ALA A 69 3.73 6.14 -0.93
C ALA A 69 2.41 6.00 -0.17
N SER A 70 2.40 5.31 0.98
CA SER A 70 1.20 5.16 1.80
C SER A 70 0.67 6.51 2.31
N ALA A 71 1.56 7.39 2.79
CA ALA A 71 1.19 8.74 3.20
C ALA A 71 0.67 9.58 2.01
N ALA A 72 1.34 9.51 0.86
CA ALA A 72 0.96 10.25 -0.33
C ALA A 72 -0.41 9.82 -0.86
N PHE A 73 -0.65 8.51 -1.00
CA PHE A 73 -1.94 7.99 -1.44
C PHE A 73 -3.05 8.27 -0.44
N ALA A 74 -2.74 8.28 0.86
CA ALA A 74 -3.71 8.63 1.89
C ALA A 74 -4.20 10.08 1.78
N ALA A 75 -3.38 11.00 1.28
CA ALA A 75 -3.78 12.39 1.09
C ALA A 75 -4.97 12.56 0.12
N ALA A 76 -5.28 11.57 -0.72
CA ALA A 76 -6.46 11.57 -1.57
C ALA A 76 -7.77 11.25 -0.80
N VAL A 77 -7.69 10.56 0.34
CA VAL A 77 -8.86 10.07 1.09
C VAL A 77 -9.84 11.19 1.50
N PRO A 78 -9.40 12.35 2.03
CA PRO A 78 -10.33 13.43 2.36
C PRO A 78 -11.16 13.88 1.15
N LYS A 79 -10.54 13.95 -0.04
CA LYS A 79 -11.27 14.35 -1.25
C LYS A 79 -12.25 13.28 -1.72
N LEU A 80 -11.87 12.00 -1.62
CA LEU A 80 -12.77 10.89 -1.93
C LEU A 80 -13.98 10.87 -0.99
N ARG A 81 -13.80 11.20 0.30
CA ARG A 81 -14.91 11.35 1.27
C ARG A 81 -15.86 12.47 0.89
N GLU A 82 -15.35 13.59 0.39
CA GLU A 82 -16.19 14.71 -0.08
C GLU A 82 -16.99 14.34 -1.33
N LEU A 83 -16.40 13.58 -2.25
CA LEU A 83 -17.03 13.19 -3.52
C LEU A 83 -18.05 12.06 -3.34
N ALA A 84 -17.87 11.19 -2.34
CA ALA A 84 -18.73 10.06 -2.07
C ALA A 84 -19.15 9.98 -0.58
N PRO A 85 -19.87 11.00 -0.07
CA PRO A 85 -20.17 11.13 1.36
C PRO A 85 -21.10 10.03 1.90
N SER A 86 -21.88 9.38 1.03
CA SER A 86 -22.77 8.28 1.39
C SER A 86 -22.06 6.93 1.58
N LEU A 87 -20.82 6.79 1.11
CA LEU A 87 -20.07 5.54 1.25
C LEU A 87 -19.44 5.43 2.64
N SER A 88 -19.31 4.21 3.15
CA SER A 88 -18.54 3.96 4.37
C SER A 88 -17.04 4.15 4.12
N PRO A 89 -16.21 4.44 5.15
CA PRO A 89 -14.76 4.50 4.99
C PRO A 89 -14.16 3.22 4.39
N ALA A 90 -14.68 2.06 4.80
CA ALA A 90 -14.26 0.78 4.25
C ALA A 90 -14.62 0.66 2.76
N ALA A 91 -15.82 1.07 2.35
CA ALA A 91 -16.20 1.05 0.94
C ALA A 91 -15.30 1.96 0.07
N ILE A 92 -14.98 3.16 0.56
CA ILE A 92 -14.01 4.05 -0.12
C ILE A 92 -12.64 3.40 -0.21
N GLY A 93 -12.15 2.83 0.90
CA GLY A 93 -10.87 2.13 0.92
C GLY A 93 -10.82 0.98 -0.07
N THR A 94 -11.88 0.16 -0.17
CA THR A 94 -11.94 -0.95 -1.11
C THR A 94 -11.90 -0.48 -2.56
N LEU A 95 -12.72 0.51 -2.91
CA LEU A 95 -12.76 1.06 -4.29
C LEU A 95 -11.43 1.72 -4.65
N TYR A 96 -10.89 2.54 -3.75
CA TYR A 96 -9.64 3.24 -3.98
C TYR A 96 -8.45 2.29 -4.03
N GLY A 97 -8.35 1.32 -3.13
CA GLY A 97 -7.31 0.29 -3.15
C GLY A 97 -7.37 -0.57 -4.40
N THR A 98 -8.57 -0.91 -4.87
CA THR A 98 -8.75 -1.62 -6.15
C THR A 98 -8.28 -0.77 -7.34
N ALA A 99 -8.61 0.52 -7.35
CA ALA A 99 -8.14 1.43 -8.39
C ALA A 99 -6.60 1.59 -8.36
N LEU A 100 -6.02 1.75 -7.18
CA LEU A 100 -4.56 1.80 -7.00
C LEU A 100 -3.89 0.51 -7.50
N TYR A 101 -4.44 -0.65 -7.17
CA TYR A 101 -3.95 -1.92 -7.69
C TYR A 101 -4.02 -1.97 -9.23
N ALA A 102 -5.18 -1.65 -9.81
CA ALA A 102 -5.38 -1.73 -11.26
C ALA A 102 -4.41 -0.80 -12.02
N VAL A 103 -4.22 0.43 -11.53
CA VAL A 103 -3.33 1.42 -12.17
C VAL A 103 -1.86 1.10 -11.91
N ASN A 104 -1.46 0.99 -10.64
CA ASN A 104 -0.05 0.86 -10.30
C ASN A 104 0.50 -0.50 -10.71
N ILE A 105 -0.27 -1.57 -10.48
CA ILE A 105 0.21 -2.94 -10.62
C ILE A 105 -0.27 -3.57 -11.92
N GLY A 106 -1.54 -3.36 -12.26
CA GLY A 106 -2.10 -3.88 -13.49
C GLY A 106 -1.56 -3.20 -14.75
N ALA A 107 -1.20 -1.91 -14.67
CA ALA A 107 -0.80 -1.12 -15.83
C ALA A 107 0.65 -0.60 -15.77
N ILE A 108 1.04 0.12 -14.70
CA ILE A 108 2.33 0.81 -14.65
C ILE A 108 3.50 -0.16 -14.41
N ALA A 109 3.41 -1.01 -13.38
CA ALA A 109 4.51 -1.89 -12.99
C ALA A 109 5.01 -2.83 -14.11
N PRO A 110 4.15 -3.42 -14.96
CA PRO A 110 4.59 -4.25 -16.07
C PRO A 110 5.30 -3.44 -17.16
N VAL A 111 4.82 -2.22 -17.45
CA VAL A 111 5.43 -1.31 -18.43
C VAL A 111 6.82 -0.89 -18.00
N LEU A 112 7.05 -0.74 -16.69
CA LEU A 112 8.36 -0.42 -16.11
C LEU A 112 9.26 -1.65 -15.93
N GLY A 113 8.79 -2.85 -16.25
CA GLY A 113 9.52 -4.10 -16.05
C GLY A 113 9.67 -4.51 -14.57
N ILE A 114 8.89 -3.92 -13.67
CA ILE A 114 8.89 -4.27 -12.23
C ILE A 114 8.17 -5.61 -12.01
N THR A 115 7.14 -5.89 -12.81
CA THR A 115 6.39 -7.15 -12.74
C THR A 115 6.22 -7.77 -14.12
N GLU A 116 5.94 -9.07 -14.12
CA GLU A 116 5.62 -9.87 -15.29
C GLU A 116 4.22 -9.58 -15.88
N GLY A 117 3.42 -8.74 -15.21
CA GLY A 117 2.01 -8.52 -15.52
C GLY A 117 1.07 -9.53 -14.87
N GLU A 118 -0.16 -9.11 -14.58
CA GLU A 118 -1.13 -9.88 -13.77
C GLU A 118 -1.63 -11.15 -14.46
N VAL A 119 -1.68 -11.16 -15.79
CA VAL A 119 -2.06 -12.36 -16.56
C VAL A 119 -0.98 -13.44 -16.43
N ALA A 120 0.30 -13.08 -16.58
CA ALA A 120 1.42 -14.01 -16.46
C ALA A 120 1.65 -14.46 -15.02
N ALA A 121 1.44 -13.57 -14.05
CA ALA A 121 1.52 -13.85 -12.62
C ALA A 121 0.49 -14.91 -12.15
N GLY A 122 -0.62 -15.06 -12.88
CA GLY A 122 -1.71 -15.98 -12.57
C GLY A 122 -2.60 -15.49 -11.42
N PRO A 123 -3.77 -16.12 -11.23
CA PRO A 123 -4.84 -15.60 -10.38
C PRO A 123 -4.46 -15.52 -8.90
N ARG A 124 -3.55 -16.39 -8.43
CA ARG A 124 -3.10 -16.38 -7.04
C ARG A 124 -2.28 -15.13 -6.72
N LYS A 125 -1.21 -14.88 -7.47
CA LYS A 125 -0.31 -13.72 -7.23
C LYS A 125 -1.07 -12.41 -7.46
N ALA A 126 -1.96 -12.38 -8.45
CA ALA A 126 -2.87 -11.27 -8.68
C ALA A 126 -3.80 -10.99 -7.50
N GLY A 127 -4.44 -12.04 -6.97
CA GLY A 127 -5.28 -11.93 -5.78
C GLY A 127 -4.52 -11.43 -4.56
N GLU A 128 -3.30 -11.93 -4.34
CA GLU A 128 -2.44 -11.50 -3.23
C GLU A 128 -2.06 -10.01 -3.35
N ARG A 129 -1.63 -9.56 -4.53
CA ARG A 129 -1.29 -8.15 -4.81
C ARG A 129 -2.50 -7.22 -4.64
N TRP A 130 -3.66 -7.61 -5.17
CA TRP A 130 -4.91 -6.86 -5.01
C TRP A 130 -5.34 -6.75 -3.54
N ALA A 131 -5.31 -7.87 -2.81
CA ALA A 131 -5.73 -7.92 -1.41
C ALA A 131 -4.89 -6.99 -0.53
N ILE A 132 -3.58 -6.92 -0.76
CA ILE A 132 -2.68 -6.01 -0.03
C ILE A 132 -3.03 -4.53 -0.29
N HIS A 133 -3.32 -4.16 -1.54
CA HIS A 133 -3.71 -2.78 -1.87
C HIS A 133 -5.06 -2.40 -1.25
N VAL A 134 -6.04 -3.31 -1.31
CA VAL A 134 -7.34 -3.11 -0.68
C VAL A 134 -7.19 -2.99 0.84
N LEU A 135 -6.44 -3.89 1.48
CA LEU A 135 -6.20 -3.86 2.91
C LEU A 135 -5.58 -2.51 3.34
N GLN A 136 -4.52 -2.07 2.66
CA GLN A 136 -3.87 -0.81 2.98
C GLN A 136 -4.84 0.37 2.88
N ALA A 137 -5.59 0.45 1.78
CA ALA A 137 -6.50 1.56 1.53
C ALA A 137 -7.69 1.56 2.50
N VAL A 138 -8.23 0.39 2.86
CA VAL A 138 -9.27 0.23 3.88
C VAL A 138 -8.77 0.67 5.24
N VAL A 139 -7.61 0.17 5.69
CA VAL A 139 -7.03 0.56 6.98
C VAL A 139 -6.78 2.07 7.02
N THR A 140 -6.22 2.62 5.95
CA THR A 140 -6.00 4.07 5.80
C THR A 140 -7.30 4.85 5.96
N ALA A 141 -8.34 4.51 5.19
CA ALA A 141 -9.61 5.25 5.19
C ALA A 141 -10.33 5.14 6.53
N VAL A 142 -10.34 3.95 7.15
CA VAL A 142 -10.92 3.74 8.48
C VAL A 142 -10.18 4.54 9.54
N LEU A 143 -8.84 4.50 9.56
CA LEU A 143 -8.05 5.26 10.52
C LEU A 143 -8.22 6.77 10.33
N ALA A 144 -8.21 7.24 9.08
CA ALA A 144 -8.44 8.66 8.78
C ALA A 144 -9.78 9.12 9.35
N ASP A 145 -10.86 8.36 9.11
CA ASP A 145 -12.20 8.65 9.62
C ASP A 145 -12.22 8.67 11.16
N ARG A 146 -11.62 7.67 11.81
CA ARG A 146 -11.52 7.57 13.28
C ARG A 146 -10.71 8.71 13.91
N LEU A 147 -9.63 9.17 13.27
CA LEU A 147 -8.78 10.26 13.73
C LEU A 147 -9.42 11.65 13.50
N THR A 148 -10.39 11.73 12.57
CA THR A 148 -11.20 12.94 12.34
C THR A 148 -12.50 12.97 13.15
N GLY A 149 -13.00 11.83 13.63
CA GLY A 149 -14.22 11.75 14.41
C GLY A 149 -14.15 12.56 15.71
N PRO A 150 -15.29 12.93 16.31
CA PRO A 150 -15.29 13.62 17.59
C PRO A 150 -14.54 12.77 18.60
N SER A 151 -13.49 13.33 19.21
CA SER A 151 -12.94 12.78 20.44
C SER A 151 -14.12 12.42 21.34
N ARG A 152 -14.23 11.16 21.77
CA ARG A 152 -15.23 10.76 22.77
C ARG A 152 -15.09 11.72 23.96
N ARG A 153 -15.92 12.76 23.99
CA ARG A 153 -16.26 13.51 25.20
C ARG A 153 -17.28 12.63 25.90
N GLY A 154 -16.77 11.68 26.65
CA GLY A 154 -17.43 11.18 27.86
C GLY A 154 -16.97 12.07 29.02
#